data_AF-A0A377XGY8-F1
#
_entry.id   AF-A0A377XGY8-F1
#
_cell.length_a   1.000
_cell.length_b   1.000
_cell.length_c   1.000
_cell.angle_alpha   90.00
_cell.angle_beta   90.00
_cell.angle_gamma   90.00
#
_symmetry.space_group_name_H-M   'P 1'
#
loop_
_entity.id
_entity.type
_entity.pdbx_description
1 polymer ?
#
loop_
_entity_poly.entity_id
_entity_poly.type
_entity_poly.pdbx_seq_one_letter_code
_entity_poly.pdbx_strand_id
1 'polypeptide(L)'
;MNLLNKKGLVIRHLPRHDEAVLLRCEAAGVATLHEAWDRQGLMGPAIRPIQQGVSRAGNAVTVLVTPGDNWMFHVAVEQCRAGDILVVAPTSPCGDGFFGDLLATSLQSRGVVGLVGDIGIRDSQTLREMGFVVWSRQVYAQGTVKESPRFG
;
A
#
# COMPACT_ATOMS: atom_id res chain seq x y z
N MET A 1 19.72 8.88 12.39
CA MET A 1 19.11 7.73 13.09
C MET A 1 18.37 6.88 12.07
N ASN A 2 18.68 5.60 11.94
CA ASN A 2 17.97 4.69 11.03
C ASN A 2 16.61 4.31 11.65
N LEU A 3 15.52 4.47 10.89
CA LEU A 3 14.14 4.19 11.34
C LEU A 3 13.57 2.90 10.72
N LEU A 4 14.33 2.22 9.87
CA LEU A 4 13.89 0.97 9.24
C LEU A 4 13.55 -0.07 10.32
N ASN A 5 12.42 -0.76 10.14
CA ASN A 5 11.89 -1.79 11.04
C ASN A 5 11.54 -1.33 12.47
N LYS A 6 11.55 -0.03 12.76
CA LYS A 6 11.12 0.49 14.06
C LYS A 6 9.59 0.43 14.19
N LYS A 7 9.09 -0.28 15.20
CA LYS A 7 7.66 -0.40 15.52
C LYS A 7 7.21 0.71 16.49
N GLY A 8 5.90 0.94 16.60
CA GLY A 8 5.32 1.88 17.56
C GLY A 8 5.53 3.36 17.22
N LEU A 9 5.90 3.68 15.97
CA LEU A 9 6.14 5.03 15.50
C LEU A 9 5.13 5.43 14.42
N VAL A 10 4.60 6.65 14.50
CA VAL A 10 3.78 7.27 13.46
C VAL A 10 4.39 8.61 13.09
N ILE A 11 4.85 8.73 11.84
CA ILE A 11 5.40 9.99 11.30
C ILE A 11 4.28 10.72 10.56
N ARG A 12 3.86 11.87 11.08
CA ARG A 12 2.68 12.61 10.59
C ARG A 12 2.98 13.57 9.43
N HIS A 13 4.23 13.97 9.27
CA HIS A 13 4.67 14.91 8.24
C HIS A 13 5.62 14.22 7.27
N LEU A 14 5.08 13.86 6.11
CA LEU A 14 5.83 13.24 5.02
C LEU A 14 6.04 14.27 3.90
N PRO A 15 7.23 14.31 3.27
CA PRO A 15 7.42 15.02 2.02
C PRO A 15 6.42 14.54 0.97
N ARG A 16 5.89 15.46 0.18
CA ARG A 16 4.89 15.18 -0.86
C ARG A 16 5.30 15.85 -2.15
N HIS A 17 5.04 15.16 -3.25
CA HIS A 17 5.21 15.69 -4.60
C HIS A 17 3.91 16.32 -5.10
N ASP A 18 4.06 17.31 -5.97
CA ASP A 18 2.95 17.99 -6.62
C ASP A 18 2.14 17.04 -7.49
N GLU A 19 0.83 17.23 -7.52
CA GLU A 19 -0.11 16.44 -8.31
C GLU A 19 0.27 16.40 -9.80
N ALA A 20 0.73 17.53 -10.36
CA ALA A 20 1.18 17.60 -11.74
C ALA A 20 2.37 16.67 -12.04
N VAL A 21 3.25 16.42 -11.06
CA VAL A 21 4.35 15.46 -11.22
C VAL A 21 3.78 14.03 -11.23
N LEU A 22 2.89 13.72 -10.29
CA LEU A 22 2.27 12.40 -10.18
C LEU A 22 1.48 12.02 -11.44
N LEU A 23 0.69 12.95 -12.00
CA LEU A 23 -0.05 12.72 -13.24
C LEU A 23 0.87 12.40 -14.43
N ARG A 24 2.02 13.07 -14.54
CA ARG A 24 3.02 12.76 -15.58
C ARG A 24 3.64 11.37 -15.37
N CYS A 25 3.93 11.00 -14.12
CA CYS A 25 4.43 9.67 -13.80
C CYS A 25 3.40 8.59 -14.15
N GLU A 26 2.13 8.80 -13.81
CA GLU A 26 1.04 7.87 -14.12
C GLU A 26 0.90 7.65 -15.64
N ALA A 27 0.96 8.75 -16.42
CA ALA A 27 0.88 8.73 -17.87
C ALA A 27 2.11 8.08 -18.55
N ALA A 28 3.31 8.26 -17.99
CA ALA A 28 4.54 7.67 -18.53
C ALA A 28 4.57 6.13 -18.34
N GLY A 29 4.02 5.64 -17.24
CA GLY A 29 3.94 4.22 -16.91
C GLY A 29 5.25 3.63 -16.34
N VAL A 30 5.13 2.47 -15.71
CA VAL A 30 6.21 1.86 -14.91
C VAL A 30 7.48 1.57 -15.71
N ALA A 31 7.36 1.02 -16.92
CA ALA A 31 8.53 0.65 -17.74
C ALA A 31 9.34 1.88 -18.17
N THR A 32 8.66 2.94 -18.65
CA THR A 32 9.30 4.20 -19.04
C THR A 32 10.02 4.84 -17.85
N LEU A 33 9.37 4.89 -16.69
CA LEU A 33 9.96 5.45 -15.47
C LEU A 33 11.17 4.64 -14.98
N HIS A 34 11.09 3.31 -15.07
CA HIS A 34 12.20 2.41 -14.70
C HIS A 34 13.43 2.63 -15.58
N GLU A 35 13.26 2.71 -16.90
CA GLU A 35 14.37 3.01 -17.82
C GLU A 35 14.90 4.43 -17.62
N ALA A 36 14.04 5.42 -17.39
CA ALA A 36 14.44 6.80 -17.12
C ALA A 36 15.15 6.98 -15.76
N TRP A 37 14.98 6.04 -14.84
CA TRP A 37 15.59 6.04 -13.51
C TRP A 37 16.74 5.01 -13.41
N ASP A 38 17.55 4.90 -14.47
CA ASP A 38 18.73 4.02 -14.55
C ASP A 38 18.44 2.56 -14.14
N ARG A 39 17.23 2.09 -14.44
CA ARG A 39 16.74 0.74 -14.10
C ARG A 39 16.73 0.42 -12.62
N GLN A 40 16.48 1.41 -11.76
CA GLN A 40 16.40 1.25 -10.31
C GLN A 40 14.96 1.38 -9.77
N GLY A 41 14.74 0.93 -8.53
CA GLY A 41 13.48 1.16 -7.80
C GLY A 41 12.29 0.26 -8.17
N LEU A 42 12.48 -0.73 -9.06
CA LEU A 42 11.42 -1.65 -9.45
C LEU A 42 11.14 -2.68 -8.34
N MET A 43 9.86 -2.88 -8.01
CA MET A 43 9.47 -3.95 -7.09
C MET A 43 9.66 -5.34 -7.70
N GLY A 44 9.84 -6.33 -6.84
CA GLY A 44 10.00 -7.72 -7.27
C GLY A 44 8.77 -8.26 -8.02
N PRO A 45 8.94 -9.24 -8.92
CA PRO A 45 7.89 -9.74 -9.80
C PRO A 45 6.77 -10.51 -9.07
N ALA A 46 6.92 -10.76 -7.77
CA ALA A 46 5.85 -11.33 -6.95
C ALA A 46 4.71 -10.33 -6.69
N ILE A 47 4.98 -9.02 -6.76
CA ILE A 47 3.97 -7.99 -6.57
C ILE A 47 3.17 -7.83 -7.86
N ARG A 48 1.91 -8.26 -7.84
CA ARG A 48 1.03 -8.30 -9.01
C ARG A 48 -0.27 -7.53 -8.78
N PRO A 49 -0.81 -6.85 -9.80
CA PRO A 49 -2.11 -6.21 -9.69
C PRO A 49 -3.23 -7.26 -9.61
N ILE A 50 -4.29 -6.96 -8.86
CA ILE A 50 -5.52 -7.79 -8.86
C ILE A 50 -6.45 -7.44 -10.04
N GLN A 51 -6.26 -6.25 -10.61
CA GLN A 51 -6.96 -5.65 -11.74
C GLN A 51 -6.12 -5.65 -13.03
N GLN A 52 -6.72 -5.26 -14.16
CA GLN A 52 -6.03 -5.03 -15.44
C GLN A 52 -6.36 -3.65 -16.01
N GLY A 53 -5.50 -3.13 -16.90
CA GLY A 53 -5.77 -1.91 -17.66
C GLY A 53 -5.65 -0.60 -16.87
N VAL A 54 -5.08 -0.61 -15.67
CA VAL A 54 -4.95 0.57 -14.82
C VAL A 54 -3.48 0.87 -14.48
N SER A 55 -3.09 2.13 -14.66
CA SER A 55 -1.85 2.72 -14.15
C SER A 55 -2.21 3.73 -13.05
N ARG A 56 -1.39 3.83 -11.99
CA ARG A 56 -1.54 4.83 -10.93
C ARG A 56 -0.21 5.34 -10.42
N ALA A 57 -0.17 6.62 -10.05
CA ALA A 57 0.91 7.23 -9.28
C ALA A 57 0.36 8.01 -8.09
N GLY A 58 1.11 8.04 -7.01
CA GLY A 58 0.69 8.72 -5.77
C GLY A 58 1.84 8.87 -4.78
N ASN A 59 1.63 9.73 -3.78
CA ASN A 59 2.59 9.87 -2.69
C ASN A 59 2.52 8.65 -1.78
N ALA A 60 3.67 8.06 -1.43
CA ALA A 60 3.71 6.86 -0.62
C ALA A 60 3.45 7.16 0.87
N VAL A 61 2.43 6.51 1.44
CA VAL A 61 2.26 6.38 2.89
C VAL A 61 2.69 4.97 3.28
N THR A 62 3.79 4.83 4.00
CA THR A 62 4.38 3.53 4.30
C THR A 62 3.83 2.95 5.60
N VAL A 63 3.57 1.64 5.61
CA VAL A 63 3.06 0.90 6.76
C VAL A 63 3.88 -0.36 6.97
N LEU A 64 4.46 -0.47 8.17
CA LEU A 64 5.12 -1.68 8.64
C LEU A 64 4.15 -2.45 9.53
N VAL A 65 3.80 -3.68 9.14
CA VAL A 65 2.85 -4.54 9.88
C VAL A 65 3.57 -5.69 10.56
N THR A 66 3.04 -6.14 11.70
CA THR A 66 3.48 -7.41 12.31
C THR A 66 2.80 -8.55 11.55
N PRO A 67 3.47 -9.69 11.27
CA PRO A 67 2.86 -10.86 10.66
C PRO A 67 1.56 -11.25 11.34
N GLY A 68 0.52 -11.50 10.56
CA GLY A 68 -0.80 -11.85 11.09
C GLY A 68 -1.53 -10.70 11.78
N ASP A 69 -1.06 -9.44 11.77
CA ASP A 69 -1.68 -8.31 12.46
C ASP A 69 -1.90 -7.11 11.53
N ASN A 70 -3.15 -6.68 11.37
CA ASN A 70 -3.50 -5.56 10.49
C ASN A 70 -3.85 -4.25 11.20
N TRP A 71 -3.54 -4.09 12.49
CA TRP A 71 -3.88 -2.87 13.24
C TRP A 71 -3.37 -1.58 12.60
N MET A 72 -2.12 -1.57 12.14
CA MET A 72 -1.48 -0.37 11.60
C MET A 72 -2.15 0.18 10.35
N PHE A 73 -3.02 -0.59 9.68
CA PHE A 73 -3.85 -0.05 8.60
C PHE A 73 -4.82 1.02 9.08
N HIS A 74 -5.46 0.81 10.24
CA HIS A 74 -6.41 1.79 10.79
C HIS A 74 -5.70 3.11 11.15
N VAL A 75 -4.50 3.00 11.74
CA VAL A 75 -3.66 4.17 12.04
C VAL A 75 -3.24 4.88 10.75
N ALA A 76 -2.86 4.14 9.72
CA ALA A 76 -2.40 4.70 8.46
C ALA A 76 -3.52 5.42 7.69
N VAL A 77 -4.76 4.90 7.72
CA VAL A 77 -5.94 5.56 7.15
C VAL A 77 -6.09 6.99 7.66
N GLU A 78 -5.81 7.25 8.94
CA GLU A 78 -5.89 8.59 9.52
C GLU A 78 -4.78 9.53 9.04
N GLN A 79 -3.66 9.00 8.55
CA GLN A 79 -2.53 9.79 8.05
C GLN A 79 -2.62 10.05 6.53
N CYS A 80 -3.44 9.28 5.82
CA CYS A 80 -3.63 9.42 4.39
C CYS A 80 -4.36 10.72 4.01
N ARG A 81 -4.01 11.24 2.83
CA ARG A 81 -4.65 12.35 2.14
C ARG A 81 -5.02 11.93 0.72
N ALA A 82 -5.80 12.77 0.05
CA ALA A 82 -6.15 12.55 -1.35
C ALA A 82 -4.88 12.44 -2.22
N GLY A 83 -4.88 11.47 -3.13
CA GLY A 83 -3.75 11.19 -4.02
C GLY A 83 -2.66 10.27 -3.45
N ASP A 84 -2.81 9.77 -2.21
CA ASP A 84 -1.84 8.85 -1.61
C ASP A 84 -1.98 7.42 -2.15
N ILE A 85 -0.86 6.69 -2.14
CA ILE A 85 -0.81 5.23 -2.29
C ILE A 85 -0.27 4.65 -0.99
N LEU A 86 -1.00 3.68 -0.44
CA LEU A 86 -0.53 2.95 0.74
C LEU A 86 0.52 1.92 0.33
N VAL A 87 1.69 1.93 0.95
CA VAL A 87 2.78 0.99 0.69
C VAL A 87 3.05 0.14 1.93
N VAL A 88 2.80 -1.16 1.86
CA VAL A 88 2.75 -2.02 3.05
C VAL A 88 3.77 -3.16 2.97
N ALA A 89 4.48 -3.40 4.07
CA ALA A 89 5.36 -4.56 4.21
C ALA A 89 5.26 -5.17 5.62
N PRO A 90 5.31 -6.51 5.75
CA PRO A 90 5.36 -7.16 7.05
C PRO A 90 6.80 -7.19 7.59
N THR A 91 6.97 -7.26 8.91
CA THR A 91 8.31 -7.31 9.54
C THR A 91 9.05 -8.62 9.29
N SER A 92 8.33 -9.66 8.84
CA SER A 92 8.86 -10.92 8.33
C SER A 92 7.89 -11.50 7.29
N PRO A 93 8.31 -12.42 6.42
CA PRO A 93 7.45 -12.97 5.38
C PRO A 93 6.10 -13.47 5.94
N CYS A 94 5.01 -12.97 5.38
CA CYS A 94 3.65 -13.33 5.76
C CYS A 94 2.72 -13.08 4.57
N GLY A 95 1.92 -14.09 4.22
CA GLY A 95 1.03 -14.07 3.06
C GLY A 95 -0.46 -13.98 3.40
N ASP A 96 -0.81 -13.77 4.67
CA ASP A 96 -2.20 -13.68 5.15
C ASP A 96 -2.96 -12.53 4.47
N GLY A 97 -4.28 -12.62 4.43
CA GLY A 97 -5.18 -11.58 3.91
C GLY A 97 -5.30 -10.40 4.87
N PHE A 98 -4.32 -9.49 4.85
CA PHE A 98 -4.29 -8.30 5.72
C PHE A 98 -5.35 -7.27 5.33
N PHE A 99 -5.62 -7.15 4.03
CA PHE A 99 -6.40 -6.06 3.45
C PHE A 99 -7.57 -6.59 2.62
N GLY A 100 -8.72 -5.94 2.76
CA GLY A 100 -9.99 -6.26 2.09
C GLY A 100 -10.87 -5.02 1.94
N ASP A 101 -12.14 -5.23 1.60
CA ASP A 101 -13.08 -4.18 1.19
C ASP A 101 -13.32 -3.07 2.24
N LEU A 102 -13.40 -3.40 3.54
CA LEU A 102 -13.66 -2.43 4.61
C LEU A 102 -12.52 -1.42 4.76
N LEU A 103 -11.27 -1.90 4.66
CA LEU A 103 -10.10 -1.03 4.68
C LEU A 103 -9.99 -0.23 3.38
N ALA A 104 -10.33 -0.82 2.24
CA ALA A 104 -10.41 -0.11 0.96
C ALA A 104 -11.44 1.01 1.00
N THR A 105 -12.63 0.77 1.56
CA THR A 105 -13.69 1.77 1.75
C THR A 105 -13.18 2.94 2.59
N SER A 106 -12.48 2.62 3.69
CA SER A 106 -11.88 3.63 4.57
C SER A 106 -10.83 4.47 3.84
N LEU A 107 -9.96 3.84 3.04
CA LEU A 107 -8.94 4.53 2.23
C LEU A 107 -9.55 5.38 1.12
N GLN A 108 -10.56 4.87 0.40
CA GLN A 108 -11.28 5.63 -0.64
C GLN A 108 -11.94 6.88 -0.06
N SER A 109 -12.52 6.80 1.15
CA SER A 109 -13.09 7.97 1.83
C SER A 109 -12.06 9.08 2.13
N ARG A 110 -10.76 8.74 2.17
CA ARG A 110 -9.65 9.67 2.32
C ARG A 110 -9.05 10.13 0.98
N GLY A 111 -9.57 9.64 -0.15
CA GLY A 111 -9.06 9.94 -1.49
C GLY A 111 -7.77 9.18 -1.85
N VAL A 112 -7.46 8.09 -1.17
CA VAL A 112 -6.32 7.22 -1.49
C VAL A 112 -6.58 6.52 -2.82
N VAL A 113 -5.57 6.52 -3.69
CA VAL A 113 -5.70 6.06 -5.09
C VAL A 113 -5.23 4.63 -5.33
N GLY A 114 -4.72 3.95 -4.30
CA GLY A 114 -4.40 2.53 -4.37
C GLY A 114 -3.57 1.99 -3.20
N LEU A 115 -3.26 0.69 -3.27
CA LEU A 115 -2.38 -0.01 -2.35
C LEU A 115 -1.33 -0.83 -3.10
N VAL A 116 -0.09 -0.78 -2.63
CA VAL A 116 1.00 -1.68 -3.04
C VAL A 116 1.53 -2.39 -1.80
N GLY A 117 1.47 -3.71 -1.76
CA GLY A 117 1.72 -4.45 -0.53
C GLY A 117 2.50 -5.74 -0.74
N ASP A 118 3.55 -5.93 0.05
CA ASP A 118 4.28 -7.19 0.13
C ASP A 118 3.58 -8.21 1.06
N ILE A 119 2.26 -8.29 0.92
CA ILE A 119 1.30 -8.97 1.80
C ILE A 119 0.27 -9.74 0.97
N GLY A 120 -0.52 -10.59 1.63
CA GLY A 120 -1.75 -11.11 1.07
C GLY A 120 -2.93 -10.14 1.20
N ILE A 121 -3.87 -10.27 0.28
CA ILE A 121 -5.15 -9.54 0.28
C ILE A 121 -6.31 -10.52 0.15
N ARG A 122 -7.50 -10.08 0.55
CA ARG A 122 -8.76 -10.79 0.38
C ARG A 122 -9.81 -9.90 -0.29
N ASP A 123 -11.02 -10.43 -0.48
CA ASP A 123 -12.15 -9.70 -1.08
C ASP A 123 -11.83 -9.14 -2.48
N SER A 124 -10.96 -9.83 -3.24
CA SER A 124 -10.38 -9.32 -4.48
C SER A 124 -11.42 -9.01 -5.57
N GLN A 125 -12.55 -9.71 -5.59
CA GLN A 125 -13.66 -9.39 -6.47
C GLN A 125 -14.29 -8.04 -6.08
N THR A 126 -14.67 -7.87 -4.81
CA THR A 126 -15.27 -6.63 -4.29
C THR A 126 -14.33 -5.44 -4.48
N LEU A 127 -13.02 -5.61 -4.24
CA LEU A 127 -12.02 -4.57 -4.49
C LEU A 127 -12.02 -4.09 -5.95
N ARG A 128 -12.13 -5.03 -6.91
CA ARG A 128 -12.26 -4.69 -8.34
C ARG A 128 -13.56 -3.98 -8.66
N GLU A 129 -14.68 -4.44 -8.10
CA GLU A 129 -16.00 -3.84 -8.30
C GLU A 129 -16.07 -2.40 -7.74
N MET A 130 -15.38 -2.15 -6.61
CA MET A 130 -15.21 -0.82 -6.03
C MET A 130 -14.26 0.09 -6.81
N GLY A 131 -13.52 -0.45 -7.80
CA GLY A 131 -12.46 0.27 -8.50
C GLY A 131 -11.24 0.62 -7.64
N PHE A 132 -11.08 -0.02 -6.47
CA PHE A 132 -9.90 0.19 -5.63
C PHE A 132 -8.74 -0.69 -6.11
N VAL A 133 -7.72 -0.05 -6.68
CA VAL A 133 -6.61 -0.78 -7.28
C VAL A 133 -5.58 -1.24 -6.25
N VAL A 134 -5.17 -2.50 -6.39
CA VAL A 134 -4.26 -3.14 -5.45
C VAL A 134 -3.19 -3.93 -6.20
N TRP A 135 -1.94 -3.75 -5.79
CA TRP A 135 -0.82 -4.62 -6.13
C TRP A 135 -0.40 -5.37 -4.87
N SER A 136 -0.41 -6.69 -4.91
CA SER A 136 -0.15 -7.55 -3.75
C SER A 136 0.74 -8.73 -4.11
N ARG A 137 1.37 -9.36 -3.11
CA ARG A 137 2.11 -10.62 -3.30
C ARG A 137 1.18 -11.78 -3.67
N GLN A 138 0.01 -11.88 -3.03
CA GLN A 138 -0.95 -12.97 -3.25
C GLN A 138 -2.38 -12.58 -2.86
N VAL A 139 -3.35 -13.31 -3.42
CA VAL A 139 -4.73 -13.30 -2.94
C VAL A 139 -4.92 -14.50 -2.02
N TYR A 140 -5.22 -14.26 -0.74
CA TYR A 140 -5.36 -15.32 0.26
C TYR A 140 -6.37 -14.93 1.33
N ALA A 141 -7.35 -15.81 1.57
CA ALA A 141 -8.51 -15.51 2.43
C ALA A 141 -8.23 -15.68 3.94
N GLN A 142 -7.09 -16.27 4.33
CA GLN A 142 -6.71 -16.43 5.73
C GLN A 142 -6.67 -15.05 6.42
N GLY A 143 -7.46 -14.87 7.47
CA GLY A 143 -7.55 -13.60 8.18
C GLY A 143 -6.32 -13.28 9.04
N THR A 144 -6.30 -12.05 9.55
CA THR A 144 -5.32 -11.53 10.51
C THR A 144 -5.99 -11.15 11.84
N VAL A 145 -5.22 -11.09 12.92
CA VAL A 145 -5.62 -10.58 14.24
C VAL A 145 -5.42 -9.06 14.35
N LYS A 146 -5.83 -8.48 15.49
CA LYS A 146 -5.70 -7.05 15.81
C LYS A 146 -5.15 -6.87 17.23
N GLU A 147 -3.90 -7.21 17.48
CA GLU A 147 -3.36 -7.31 18.85
C GLU A 147 -2.23 -6.32 19.18
N SER A 148 -1.65 -5.64 18.19
CA SER A 148 -0.60 -4.62 18.35
C SER A 148 -1.19 -3.20 18.27
N PRO A 149 -0.65 -2.16 18.95
CA PRO A 149 0.67 -2.07 19.58
C PRO A 149 0.58 -1.95 21.10
N ARG A 150 1.41 -2.73 21.81
CA ARG A 150 1.84 -2.34 23.15
C ARG A 150 2.79 -1.15 22.98
N PHE A 151 2.32 0.07 23.25
CA PHE A 151 3.20 1.22 23.40
C PHE A 151 4.04 0.97 24.66
N GLY A 152 5.33 0.68 24.45
CA GLY A 152 6.34 0.61 25.50
C GLY A 152 7.11 1.92 25.59
#